data_AF-A0A8C4SLS1-F1
#
_entry.id   AF-A0A8C4SLS1-F1
#
_cell.length_a   1.000
_cell.length_b   1.000
_cell.length_c   1.000
_cell.angle_alpha   90.00
_cell.angle_beta   90.00
_cell.angle_gamma   90.00
#
_symmetry.space_group_name_H-M   'P 1'
#
loop_
_entity.id
_entity.type
_entity.pdbx_description
1 polymer ?
#
loop_
_entity_poly.entity_id
_entity_poly.type
_entity_poly.pdbx_seq_one_letter_code
_entity_poly.pdbx_strand_id
1 'polypeptide(L)' 'MYFLKLYIALYLSANASHVPDECCFSFYPKRLPIKSISHLKTTSSSCPVAGVILHVKQTAIMRWTSNFY' A
#
# COMPACT_ATOMS: atom_id res chain seq x y z
N MET A 1 26.61 1.26 -35.66
CA MET A 1 25.43 1.89 -35.05
C MET A 1 24.48 0.82 -34.49
N TYR A 2 24.93 0.02 -33.51
CA TYR A 2 24.11 -1.01 -32.85
C TYR A 2 24.00 -0.82 -31.33
N PHE A 3 24.77 0.11 -30.75
CA PHE A 3 24.80 0.34 -29.30
C PHE A 3 23.59 1.13 -28.77
N LEU A 4 22.89 1.90 -29.61
CA LEU A 4 21.74 2.70 -29.18
C LEU A 4 20.43 1.89 -29.07
N LYS A 5 20.37 0.70 -29.69
CA LYS A 5 19.19 -0.19 -29.60
C LYS A 5 19.15 -0.99 -28.29
N LEU A 6 20.30 -1.23 -27.65
CA LEU A 6 20.33 -1.95 -26.37
C LEU A 6 19.83 -1.08 -25.21
N TYR A 7 20.00 0.24 -25.31
CA TYR A 7 19.63 1.17 -24.23
C TYR A 7 18.11 1.31 -24.04
N ILE A 8 17.32 1.10 -25.11
CA ILE A 8 15.86 1.31 -25.08
C ILE A 8 15.11 0.08 -24.53
N ALA A 9 15.77 -1.09 -24.46
CA ALA A 9 15.17 -2.28 -23.86
C ALA A 9 15.10 -2.22 -22.32
N LEU A 10 15.81 -1.30 -21.67
CA LEU A 10 15.79 -1.16 -20.21
C LEU A 10 14.61 -0.34 -19.65
N TYR A 11 13.78 0.28 -20.50
CA TYR A 11 12.77 1.26 -20.06
C TYR A 11 11.32 0.75 -20.07
N LEU A 12 11.08 -0.56 -20.24
CA LEU A 12 9.73 -1.15 -20.14
C LEU A 12 9.59 -2.11 -18.94
N SER A 13 9.85 -1.60 -17.74
CA SER A 13 9.16 -2.08 -16.54
C SER A 13 8.53 -0.89 -15.81
N ALA A 14 7.95 0.04 -16.57
CA ALA A 14 7.11 1.08 -16.00
C ALA A 14 5.67 0.58 -15.95
N ASN A 15 5.09 0.62 -14.75
CA ASN A 15 3.67 0.49 -14.48
C ASN A 15 3.05 -0.90 -14.72
N ALA A 16 3.42 -1.87 -13.88
CA ALA A 16 2.35 -2.65 -13.27
C ALA A 16 1.57 -1.70 -12.34
N SER A 17 0.66 -0.92 -12.92
CA SER A 17 -0.29 -0.04 -12.21
C SER A 17 -1.28 -0.84 -11.32
N HIS A 18 -0.99 -2.10 -11.03
CA HIS A 18 -1.39 -2.70 -9.78
C HIS A 18 -0.53 -2.03 -8.70
N VAL A 19 -0.85 -0.80 -8.29
CA VAL A 19 -0.81 -0.56 -6.85
C VAL A 19 -1.95 -1.45 -6.39
N PRO A 20 -1.70 -2.69 -5.94
CA PRO A 20 -2.85 -3.47 -5.55
C PRO A 20 -3.42 -2.70 -4.36
N ASP A 21 -4.74 -2.58 -4.26
CA ASP A 21 -5.46 -2.13 -3.06
C ASP A 21 -5.18 -3.05 -1.83
N GLU A 22 -4.00 -3.67 -1.79
CA GLU A 22 -3.58 -4.81 -1.01
C GLU A 22 -2.18 -4.62 -0.41
N CYS A 23 -1.44 -3.54 -0.71
CA CYS A 23 -0.15 -3.25 -0.05
C CYS A 23 -0.21 -1.97 0.79
N CYS A 24 0.39 -2.03 1.98
CA CYS A 24 0.51 -0.89 2.89
C CYS A 24 1.90 -0.25 2.79
N PHE A 25 1.94 1.06 2.53
CA PHE A 25 3.19 1.84 2.50
C PHE A 25 3.34 2.74 3.73
N SER A 26 2.23 3.05 4.41
CA SER A 26 2.19 3.85 5.63
C SER A 26 1.31 3.18 6.66
N PHE A 27 1.73 3.22 7.92
CA PHE A 27 1.09 2.53 9.03
C PHE A 27 0.55 3.54 10.02
N TYR A 28 -0.62 3.24 10.58
CA TYR A 28 -1.19 4.06 11.64
C TYR A 28 -0.37 3.85 12.93
N PRO A 29 0.27 4.89 13.49
CA PRO A 29 1.26 4.73 14.55
C PRO A 29 0.64 4.44 15.93
N LYS A 30 -0.67 4.66 16.09
CA LYS A 30 -1.37 4.46 17.36
C LYS A 30 -2.09 3.11 17.37
N ARG A 31 -2.19 2.53 18.56
CA ARG A 31 -2.99 1.32 18.77
C ARG A 31 -4.47 1.65 18.62
N LEU A 32 -5.18 0.81 17.88
CA LEU A 32 -6.63 0.91 17.72
C LEU A 32 -7.34 0.02 18.74
N PRO A 33 -8.45 0.48 19.35
CA PRO A 33 -9.26 -0.37 20.21
C PRO A 33 -9.91 -1.48 19.38
N ILE A 34 -9.75 -2.74 19.77
CA ILE A 34 -10.25 -3.90 19.02
C ILE A 34 -11.75 -3.78 18.69
N LYS A 35 -12.53 -3.20 19.62
CA LYS A 35 -13.98 -2.99 19.47
C LYS A 35 -14.36 -2.10 18.27
N SER A 36 -13.47 -1.24 17.80
CA SER A 36 -13.72 -0.38 16.63
C SER A 36 -13.42 -1.04 15.29
N ILE A 37 -12.70 -2.16 15.28
CA ILE A 37 -12.31 -2.87 14.07
C ILE A 37 -13.48 -3.77 13.63
N SER A 38 -13.92 -3.64 12.38
CA SER A 38 -14.96 -4.48 11.79
C SER A 38 -14.38 -5.65 11.00
N HIS A 39 -13.27 -5.42 10.28
CA HIS A 39 -12.65 -6.44 9.44
C HIS A 39 -11.14 -6.20 9.33
N LEU A 40 -10.39 -7.27 9.12
CA LEU A 40 -8.94 -7.23 8.90
C LEU A 40 -8.64 -8.00 7.61
N LYS A 41 -7.91 -7.37 6.69
CA LYS A 41 -7.40 -8.00 5.46
C LYS A 41 -5.89 -8.03 5.53
N THR A 42 -5.29 -9.21 5.41
CA THR A 42 -3.83 -9.35 5.34
C THR A 42 -3.34 -8.94 3.95
N THR A 43 -2.23 -8.22 3.90
CA THR A 43 -1.59 -7.86 2.62
C THR A 43 -0.95 -9.10 1.99
N SER A 44 -0.79 -9.10 0.65
CA SER A 44 -0.09 -10.17 -0.04
C SER A 44 1.38 -10.29 0.39
N SER A 45 1.95 -11.50 0.36
CA SER A 45 3.38 -11.73 0.57
C SER A 45 4.26 -11.15 -0.54
N SER A 46 3.66 -10.73 -1.66
CA SER A 46 4.34 -10.01 -2.72
C SER A 46 4.58 -8.52 -2.39
N CYS A 47 4.01 -8.01 -1.30
CA CYS A 47 4.24 -6.62 -0.88
C CYS A 47 5.65 -6.46 -0.29
N PRO A 48 6.30 -5.30 -0.52
CA PRO A 48 7.65 -5.05 -0.01
C PRO A 48 7.70 -5.00 1.52
N VAL A 49 6.57 -4.70 2.16
CA VAL A 49 6.43 -4.67 3.62
C VAL A 49 5.18 -5.47 3.98
N ALA A 50 5.30 -6.33 5.00
CA ALA A 50 4.17 -7.05 5.55
C ALA A 50 3.23 -6.08 6.30
N GLY A 51 1.94 -6.17 6.03
CA GLY A 51 0.95 -5.31 6.66
C GLY A 51 -0.43 -5.95 6.79
N VAL A 52 -1.33 -5.23 7.46
CA VAL A 52 -2.75 -5.56 7.54
C VAL A 52 -3.58 -4.30 7.33
N ILE A 53 -4.62 -4.42 6.52
CA ILE A 53 -5.59 -3.37 6.28
C ILE A 53 -6.73 -3.56 7.29
N LEU A 54 -6.94 -2.56 8.15
CA LEU A 54 -7.98 -2.57 9.17
C LEU A 54 -9.18 -1.74 8.70
N HIS A 55 -10.31 -2.39 8.52
CA HIS A 55 -11.59 -1.71 8.33
C HIS A 55 -12.15 -1.41 9.71
N VAL A 56 -12.51 -0.15 9.95
CA VAL A 56 -13.10 0.29 11.22
C VAL A 56 -14.54 0.74 11.02
N LYS A 57 -15.32 0.66 12.09
CA LYS A 57 -16.68 1.20 12.11
C LYS A 57 -16.62 2.72 12.04
N GLN A 58 -17.49 3.32 11.24
CA GLN A 58 -17.50 4.77 11.00
C GLN A 58 -17.81 5.61 12.27
N THR A 59 -18.37 4.98 13.30
CA THR A 59 -18.57 5.58 14.63
C THR A 59 -17.27 5.74 15.43
N ALA A 60 -16.19 5.05 15.05
CA ALA A 60 -14.86 5.31 15.57
C ALA A 60 -14.26 6.48 14.78
N ILE A 61 -14.33 7.69 15.33
CA ILE A 61 -13.69 8.87 14.75
C ILE A 61 -12.18 8.64 14.76
N MET A 62 -11.64 8.07 13.69
CA MET A 62 -10.21 7.98 13.45
C MET A 62 -9.80 9.24 12.69
N ARG A 63 -9.20 10.18 13.41
CA ARG A 63 -8.65 11.39 12.80
C ARG A 63 -7.41 10.97 11.99
N TRP A 64 -7.61 10.74 10.70
CA TRP A 64 -6.54 10.43 9.75
C TRP A 64 -5.92 11.75 9.29
N THR A 65 -4.78 12.12 9.85
CA THR A 65 -3.99 13.25 9.36
C THR A 65 -3.08 12.77 8.25
N SER A 66 -3.64 12.60 7.05
CA SER A 66 -2.80 12.37 5.87
C SER A 66 -2.14 13.67 5.47
N ASN A 67 -0.88 13.82 5.85
CA ASN A 67 0.01 14.62 5.02
C ASN A 67 0.42 13.71 3.85
N PHE A 68 -0.32 13.83 2.75
CA PHE A 68 0.20 13.42 1.45
C PHE A 68 1.33 14.41 1.11
N TYR A 69 2.57 13.95 1.21
CA TYR A 69 3.74 14.62 0.64
C TYR A 69 4.14 13.88 -0.64
#